data_AF-A0A956IC34-F1
#
_entry.id   AF-A0A956IC34-F1
#
_cell.length_a   1.000
_cell.length_b   1.000
_cell.length_c   1.000
_cell.angle_alpha   90.00
_cell.angle_beta   90.00
_cell.angle_gamma   90.00
#
_symmetry.space_group_name_H-M   'P 1'
#
loop_
_entity.id
_entity.type
_entity.pdbx_description
1 polymer ?
#
loop_
_entity_poly.entity_id
_entity_poly.type
_entity_poly.pdbx_seq_one_letter_code
_entity_poly.pdbx_strand_id
1 'polypeptide(L)'
;MPALGSTPVPFSVLDLAPVSAGVSIGDSLHRSISLARHVEALGFTRFWLAEHHAMPTIASAAPDLLAGQVAAATTTIRVGSGGIMLPNHAPLMVAE
;
A
#
# COMPACT_ATOMS: atom_id res chain seq x y z
N MET A 1 -26.20 32.64 0.14
CA MET A 1 -25.67 31.35 -0.35
C MET A 1 -24.87 30.72 0.78
N PRO A 2 -25.14 29.47 1.19
CA PRO A 2 -24.41 28.87 2.30
C PRO A 2 -22.96 28.61 1.86
N ALA A 3 -22.00 28.95 2.73
CA ALA A 3 -20.59 28.66 2.49
C ALA A 3 -20.39 27.15 2.40
N LEU A 4 -19.78 26.67 1.30
CA LEU A 4 -19.31 25.30 1.20
C LEU A 4 -18.31 25.08 2.34
N GLY A 5 -18.69 24.30 3.36
CA GLY A 5 -17.83 23.97 4.48
C GLY A 5 -16.53 23.36 3.97
N SER A 6 -15.39 23.91 4.38
CA SER A 6 -14.07 23.43 4.03
C SER A 6 -13.74 22.17 4.84
N THR A 7 -14.42 21.06 4.55
CA THR A 7 -14.00 19.77 5.08
C THR A 7 -12.65 19.42 4.46
N PRO A 8 -11.59 19.17 5.25
CA PRO A 8 -10.29 18.81 4.71
C PRO A 8 -10.40 17.55 3.84
N VAL A 9 -9.80 17.58 2.64
CA VAL A 9 -9.73 16.40 1.76
C VAL A 9 -8.75 15.40 2.39
N PRO A 10 -9.17 14.15 2.67
CA PRO A 10 -8.29 13.16 3.29
C PRO A 10 -7.19 12.70 2.33
N PHE A 11 -5.98 12.50 2.84
CA PHE A 11 -4.86 11.97 2.08
C PHE A 11 -4.72 10.43 2.24
N SER A 12 -4.12 9.79 1.24
CA SER A 12 -3.86 8.34 1.19
C SER A 12 -2.62 8.09 0.32
N VAL A 13 -2.01 6.91 0.44
CA VAL A 13 -0.86 6.47 -0.36
C VAL A 13 -1.25 5.29 -1.23
N LEU A 14 -0.79 5.28 -2.48
CA LEU A 14 -0.67 4.09 -3.32
C LEU A 14 0.82 3.80 -3.49
N ASP A 15 1.28 2.71 -2.88
CA ASP A 15 2.67 2.29 -2.93
C ASP A 15 2.84 1.11 -3.90
N LEU A 16 3.89 1.21 -4.71
CA LEU A 16 4.30 0.18 -5.66
C LEU A 16 5.44 -0.67 -5.09
N ALA A 17 6.08 -0.24 -3.99
CA ALA A 17 7.35 -0.77 -3.51
C ALA A 17 8.45 -0.71 -4.59
N PRO A 18 8.80 0.50 -5.09
CA PRO A 18 9.79 0.65 -6.15
C PRO A 18 11.19 0.19 -5.71
N VAL A 19 11.89 -0.48 -6.61
CA VAL A 19 13.29 -0.89 -6.44
C VAL A 19 14.19 0.14 -7.11
N SER A 20 14.80 1.01 -6.29
CA SER A 20 15.75 2.01 -6.77
C SER A 20 17.08 1.36 -7.17
N ALA A 21 17.87 2.04 -8.00
CA ALA A 21 19.20 1.58 -8.39
C ALA A 21 20.08 1.32 -7.14
N GLY A 22 20.72 0.15 -7.10
CA GLY A 22 21.59 -0.26 -5.99
C GLY A 22 20.87 -0.66 -4.70
N VAL A 23 19.54 -0.71 -4.70
CA VAL A 23 18.72 -1.09 -3.53
C VAL A 23 18.22 -2.52 -3.72
N SER A 24 18.28 -3.34 -2.67
CA SER A 24 17.74 -4.70 -2.74
C SER A 24 16.21 -4.70 -2.69
N ILE A 25 15.60 -5.78 -3.18
CA ILE A 25 14.15 -5.98 -3.06
C ILE A 25 13.71 -5.94 -1.58
N GLY A 26 14.47 -6.59 -0.69
CA GLY A 26 14.18 -6.59 0.74
C GLY A 26 14.18 -5.19 1.34
N ASP A 27 15.15 -4.36 0.97
CA ASP A 27 15.21 -2.96 1.42
C ASP A 27 14.02 -2.15 0.90
N SER A 28 13.58 -2.36 -0.35
CA SER A 28 12.39 -1.72 -0.90
C SER A 28 11.12 -2.10 -0.14
N LEU A 29 10.95 -3.37 0.22
CA LEU A 29 9.82 -3.83 1.04
C LEU A 29 9.87 -3.22 2.45
N HIS A 30 11.04 -3.14 3.07
CA HIS A 30 11.20 -2.47 4.38
C HIS A 30 10.91 -0.97 4.30
N ARG A 31 11.23 -0.31 3.18
CA ARG A 31 10.87 1.09 2.93
C ARG A 31 9.36 1.28 2.84
N SER A 32 8.62 0.37 2.21
CA SER A 32 7.15 0.40 2.19
C SER A 32 6.56 0.36 3.62
N ILE A 33 7.06 -0.53 4.48
CA ILE A 33 6.64 -0.61 5.89
C ILE A 33 6.98 0.68 6.65
N SER A 34 8.18 1.21 6.43
CA SER A 34 8.63 2.47 7.05
C SER A 34 7.79 3.66 6.60
N LEU A 35 7.43 3.72 5.31
CA LEU A 35 6.56 4.74 4.75
C LEU A 35 5.17 4.67 5.38
N ALA A 36 4.59 3.47 5.51
CA ALA A 36 3.27 3.29 6.10
C ALA A 36 3.19 3.84 7.53
N ARG A 37 4.19 3.54 8.37
CA ARG A 37 4.32 4.12 9.73
C ARG A 37 4.44 5.64 9.70
N HIS A 38 5.25 6.15 8.78
CA HIS A 38 5.46 7.59 8.66
C HIS A 38 4.18 8.33 8.27
N VAL A 39 3.46 7.85 7.26
CA VAL A 39 2.23 8.53 6.79
C VAL A 39 1.06 8.34 7.75
N GLU A 40 1.01 7.23 8.49
CA GLU A 40 0.09 7.06 9.62
C GLU A 40 0.29 8.17 10.65
N ALA A 41 1.54 8.42 11.07
CA ALA A 41 1.85 9.49 12.02
C ALA A 41 1.49 10.90 11.50
N LEU A 42 1.40 11.07 10.17
CA LEU A 42 0.97 12.29 9.50
C LEU A 42 -0.56 12.39 9.32
N GLY A 43 -1.33 11.38 9.75
CA GLY A 43 -2.80 11.37 9.66
C GLY A 43 -3.36 10.93 8.30
N PHE A 44 -2.59 10.22 7.48
CA PHE A 44 -3.10 9.62 6.25
C PHE A 44 -4.12 8.53 6.57
N THR A 45 -5.12 8.39 5.71
CA THR A 45 -6.29 7.54 6.02
C THR A 45 -6.23 6.14 5.42
N ARG A 46 -5.45 5.94 4.35
CA ARG A 46 -5.27 4.64 3.68
C ARG A 46 -3.87 4.48 3.13
N PHE A 47 -3.38 3.24 3.20
CA PHE A 47 -2.17 2.78 2.54
C PHE A 47 -2.54 1.61 1.61
N TRP A 48 -2.43 1.84 0.31
CA TRP A 48 -2.75 0.87 -0.73
C TRP A 48 -1.49 0.30 -1.33
N LEU A 49 -1.47 -1.01 -1.59
CA LEU A 49 -0.37 -1.72 -2.23
C LEU A 49 -0.79 -2.17 -3.63
N ALA A 50 0.00 -1.84 -4.65
CA ALA A 50 -0.25 -2.27 -6.02
C ALA A 50 0.33 -3.66 -6.29
N GLU A 51 -0.27 -4.41 -7.22
CA GLU A 51 0.25 -5.70 -7.69
C GLU A 51 0.95 -5.54 -9.05
N HIS A 52 2.19 -6.01 -9.16
CA HIS A 52 2.96 -6.04 -10.40
C HIS A 52 3.78 -7.33 -10.51
N HIS A 53 3.81 -7.89 -11.72
CA HIS A 53 4.56 -9.11 -12.04
C HIS A 53 5.53 -8.86 -13.19
N ALA A 54 6.64 -9.60 -13.23
CA ALA A 54 7.68 -9.50 -14.26
C ALA A 54 8.26 -8.09 -14.46
N MET A 55 8.27 -7.27 -13.39
CA MET A 55 8.82 -5.91 -13.37
C MET A 55 9.94 -5.81 -12.34
N PRO A 56 11.23 -5.95 -12.73
CA PRO A 56 12.35 -5.96 -11.79
C PRO A 56 12.49 -4.69 -10.92
N THR A 57 11.89 -3.58 -11.36
CA THR A 57 11.91 -2.29 -10.66
C THR A 57 10.74 -2.12 -9.67
N ILE A 58 9.89 -3.12 -9.50
CA ILE A 58 8.73 -3.11 -8.60
C ILE A 58 8.73 -4.39 -7.76
N ALA A 59 8.79 -4.25 -6.43
CA ALA A 59 8.90 -5.38 -5.52
C ALA A 59 7.54 -6.01 -5.14
N SER A 60 6.43 -5.29 -5.36
CA SER A 60 5.10 -5.71 -4.89
C SER A 60 4.40 -6.66 -5.88
N ALA A 61 4.68 -7.97 -5.77
CA ALA A 61 4.01 -9.02 -6.55
C ALA A 61 2.89 -9.77 -5.76
N ALA A 62 2.91 -9.68 -4.43
CA ALA A 62 1.94 -10.30 -3.53
C ALA A 62 1.43 -9.24 -2.52
N PRO A 63 0.48 -8.38 -2.94
CA PRO A 63 0.02 -7.25 -2.12
C PRO A 63 -0.68 -7.68 -0.83
N ASP A 64 -1.29 -8.85 -0.79
CA ASP A 64 -1.90 -9.50 0.36
C ASP A 64 -0.88 -9.81 1.47
N LEU A 65 0.24 -10.44 1.11
CA LEU A 65 1.33 -10.73 2.06
C LEU A 65 1.96 -9.44 2.61
N LEU A 66 2.22 -8.49 1.73
CA LEU A 66 2.80 -7.20 2.12
C LEU A 66 1.79 -6.37 2.94
N ALA A 67 0.49 -6.44 2.65
CA ALA A 67 -0.56 -5.80 3.44
C ALA A 67 -0.59 -6.35 4.87
N GLY A 68 -0.42 -7.66 5.06
CA GLY A 68 -0.30 -8.25 6.40
C GLY A 68 0.89 -7.69 7.20
N GLN A 69 2.05 -7.52 6.55
CA GLN A 69 3.23 -6.92 7.19
C GLN A 69 3.04 -5.45 7.53
N VAL A 70 2.42 -4.68 6.63
CA VAL A 70 2.11 -3.26 6.86
C VAL A 70 1.09 -3.12 7.99
N ALA A 71 0.02 -3.92 7.98
CA ALA A 71 -1.01 -3.89 9.02
C ALA A 71 -0.45 -4.25 10.40
N ALA A 72 0.48 -5.20 10.48
CA ALA A 72 1.17 -5.53 11.74
C ALA A 72 2.10 -4.39 12.24
N ALA A 73 2.52 -3.50 11.34
CA ALA A 73 3.45 -2.41 11.64
C ALA A 73 2.77 -1.06 11.94
N THR A 74 1.46 -0.95 11.72
CA THR A 74 0.64 0.26 11.89
C THR A 74 -0.55 -0.02 12.83
N THR A 75 -1.29 1.01 13.23
CA THR A 75 -2.32 0.89 14.30
C THR A 75 -3.69 1.44 13.94
N THR A 76 -3.79 2.42 13.06
CA THR A 76 -4.98 3.21 12.77
C THR A 76 -5.23 3.43 11.28
N ILE A 77 -4.17 3.47 10.46
CA ILE A 77 -4.29 3.60 9.01
C ILE A 77 -4.93 2.34 8.43
N ARG A 78 -5.86 2.51 7.49
CA ARG A 78 -6.46 1.37 6.78
C ARG A 78 -5.48 0.86 5.73
N VAL A 79 -5.28 -0.45 5.69
CA VAL A 79 -4.33 -1.11 4.79
C VAL A 79 -5.11 -2.00 3.81
N GLY A 80 -4.70 -2.02 2.54
CA GLY A 80 -5.32 -2.90 1.55
C GLY A 80 -4.61 -2.90 0.20
N SER A 81 -5.15 -3.65 -0.76
CA SER A 81 -4.62 -3.75 -2.13
C SER A 81 -5.26 -2.72 -3.06
N GLY A 82 -4.47 -1.97 -3.84
CA GLY A 82 -4.96 -0.94 -4.79
C GLY A 82 -4.48 -1.13 -6.23
N GLY A 83 -4.62 -2.29 -6.86
CA GLY A 83 -5.53 -3.40 -6.54
C GLY A 83 -4.90 -4.78 -6.72
N ILE A 84 -5.71 -5.81 -6.45
CA ILE A 84 -5.41 -7.20 -6.86
C ILE A 84 -5.74 -7.34 -8.34
N MET A 85 -4.90 -8.06 -9.10
CA MET A 85 -5.17 -8.46 -10.48
C MET A 85 -6.22 -9.58 -10.52
N LEU A 86 -7.45 -9.27 -10.08
CA LEU A 86 -8.51 -10.25 -9.82
C LEU A 86 -8.73 -11.32 -10.91
N PRO A 87 -8.64 -11.01 -12.23
CA PRO A 87 -8.76 -12.04 -13.27
C PRO A 87 -7.71 -13.17 -13.22
N ASN A 88 -6.59 -12.96 -12.50
CA ASN A 88 -5.49 -13.90 -12.38
C ASN A 88 -5.57 -14.75 -11.10
N HIS A 89 -6.53 -14.48 -10.21
CA HIS A 89 -6.66 -15.14 -8.91
C HIS A 89 -8.05 -15.77 -8.78
N ALA A 90 -8.12 -16.92 -8.10
CA ALA A 90 -9.42 -17.51 -7.78
C ALA A 90 -10.18 -16.56 -6.81
N PRO A 91 -11.43 -16.17 -7.08
CA PRO A 91 -12.16 -15.26 -6.21
C PRO A 91 -12.29 -15.75 -4.76
N LEU A 92 -12.34 -17.07 -4.55
CA LEU A 92 -12.35 -17.67 -3.21
C LEU A 92 -11.05 -17.39 -2.46
N MET A 93 -9.89 -17.56 -3.09
CA MET A 93 -8.58 -17.26 -2.49
C MET A 93 -8.43 -15.78 -2.12
N VAL A 94 -9.04 -14.88 -2.88
CA VAL A 94 -9.02 -13.43 -2.58
C VAL A 94 -9.92 -13.09 -1.39
N ALA A 95 -10.93 -13.91 -1.10
CA ALA A 95 -11.87 -13.70 -0.01
C ALA A 95 -11.41 -14.29 1.32
N GLU A 96 -10.57 -15.34 1.30
CA GLU A 96 -9.93 -15.96 2.49
C GLU A 96 -8.91 -15.04 3.16
#